data_AF-A0A5B9Q9N5-F1
#
_entry.id   AF-A0A5B9Q9N5-F1
#
_cell.length_a   1.000
_cell.length_b   1.000
_cell.length_c   1.000
_cell.angle_alpha   90.00
_cell.angle_beta   90.00
_cell.angle_gamma   90.00
#
_symmetry.space_group_name_H-M   'P 1'
#
loop_
_entity.id
_entity.type
_entity.pdbx_description
1 polymer ?
#
loop_
_entity_poly.entity_id
_entity_poly.type
_entity_poly.pdbx_seq_one_letter_code
_entity_poly.pdbx_strand_id
1 'polypeptide(L)'
;MNQQLTVILPMHNCEREIRQTVHGILDISVHAKLSLDLVIVDDGSTDDTFETACEISCRYPQVQVLRQPYRSGLAAVLELVRNRLSVDMVVLHDGVSPINPVQLRNLLLDEQGKLRRVESGEAQTQAGIDSHGSRRFSAVRALQDNMERAHRQVVGFSWMQMDKPLVPRRRHQPGQQSRSNGLPEKSGQPIASFLAEVPVGFSAFTQLS
;
A
#
# COMPACT_ATOMS: atom_id res chain seq x y z
N MET A 1 -3.17 -1.09 -21.07
CA MET A 1 -2.66 -0.93 -19.68
C MET A 1 -2.48 -2.32 -19.13
N ASN A 2 -1.26 -2.74 -18.78
CA ASN A 2 -1.08 -3.99 -18.03
C ASN A 2 -1.66 -3.73 -16.63
N GLN A 3 -2.73 -4.44 -16.26
CA GLN A 3 -3.19 -4.46 -14.87
C GLN A 3 -2.14 -5.22 -14.06
N GLN A 4 -1.35 -4.48 -13.29
CA GLN A 4 -0.39 -5.07 -12.36
C GLN A 4 -1.17 -5.50 -11.12
N LEU A 5 -1.15 -6.79 -10.84
CA LEU A 5 -1.79 -7.39 -9.68
C LEU A 5 -0.85 -7.23 -8.49
N THR A 6 -1.32 -6.61 -7.41
CA THR A 6 -0.55 -6.53 -6.17
C THR A 6 -1.18 -7.40 -5.09
N VAL A 7 -0.38 -8.28 -4.48
CA VAL A 7 -0.78 -9.03 -3.29
C VAL A 7 -0.23 -8.31 -2.07
N ILE A 8 -1.08 -7.96 -1.11
CA ILE A 8 -0.67 -7.41 0.18
C ILE A 8 -0.74 -8.51 1.22
N LEU A 9 0.38 -8.73 1.91
CA LEU A 9 0.55 -9.77 2.91
C LEU A 9 0.92 -9.16 4.27
N PRO A 10 -0.06 -8.88 5.14
CA PRO A 10 0.20 -8.54 6.53
C PRO A 10 0.78 -9.76 7.26
N MET A 11 1.89 -9.57 7.98
CA MET A 11 2.55 -10.63 8.74
C MET A 11 2.91 -10.14 10.14
N HIS A 12 2.78 -11.03 11.12
CA HIS A 12 3.17 -10.76 12.51
C HIS A 12 3.66 -12.07 13.15
N ASN A 13 4.93 -12.10 13.55
CA ASN A 13 5.59 -13.26 14.16
C ASN A 13 5.51 -14.55 13.31
N CYS A 14 5.98 -14.46 12.07
CA CYS A 14 5.93 -15.53 11.06
C CYS A 14 7.33 -15.95 10.56
N GLU A 15 8.39 -15.78 11.36
CA GLU A 15 9.80 -16.05 10.94
C GLU A 15 10.00 -17.42 10.27
N ARG A 16 9.27 -18.44 10.75
CA ARG A 16 9.43 -19.84 10.32
C ARG A 16 8.74 -20.14 9.01
N GLU A 17 7.70 -19.38 8.68
CA GLU A 17 6.77 -19.68 7.60
C GLU A 17 6.97 -18.74 6.41
N ILE A 18 7.45 -17.52 6.66
CA ILE A 18 7.54 -16.45 5.65
C ILE A 18 8.25 -16.88 4.38
N ARG A 19 9.37 -17.62 4.46
CA ARG A 19 10.10 -18.06 3.27
C ARG A 19 9.26 -18.99 2.41
N GLN A 20 8.69 -20.03 3.01
CA GLN A 20 7.84 -20.99 2.31
C GLN A 20 6.62 -20.31 1.69
N THR A 21 5.96 -19.44 2.46
CA THR A 21 4.79 -18.69 2.02
C THR A 21 5.11 -17.78 0.84
N VAL A 22 6.17 -16.98 0.92
CA VAL A 22 6.54 -16.07 -0.16
C VAL A 22 6.96 -16.85 -1.41
N HIS A 23 7.75 -17.92 -1.27
CA HIS A 23 8.10 -18.76 -2.41
C HIS A 23 6.87 -19.34 -3.10
N GLY A 24 5.90 -19.86 -2.34
CA GLY A 24 4.67 -20.38 -2.92
C GLY A 24 3.84 -19.32 -3.65
N ILE A 25 3.80 -18.08 -3.15
CA ILE A 25 3.14 -16.97 -3.85
C ILE A 25 3.86 -16.61 -5.15
N LEU A 26 5.21 -16.54 -5.11
CA LEU A 26 6.02 -16.25 -6.30
C LEU A 26 5.94 -17.35 -7.35
N ASP A 27 5.84 -18.61 -6.93
CA ASP A 27 5.65 -19.74 -7.85
C ASP A 27 4.36 -19.59 -8.65
N ILE A 28 3.27 -19.06 -8.08
CA ILE A 28 2.02 -18.79 -8.82
C ILE A 28 2.28 -17.80 -9.95
N SER A 29 3.04 -16.73 -9.69
CA SER A 29 3.41 -15.74 -10.70
C SER A 29 4.16 -16.36 -11.87
N VAL A 30 5.13 -17.23 -11.58
CA VAL A 30 5.93 -17.92 -12.61
C VAL A 30 5.08 -18.88 -13.43
N HIS A 31 4.30 -19.75 -12.77
CA HIS A 31 3.52 -20.79 -13.44
C HIS A 31 2.38 -20.22 -14.30
N ALA A 32 1.71 -19.18 -13.81
CA ALA A 32 0.60 -18.56 -14.52
C ALA A 32 1.02 -17.40 -15.43
N LYS A 33 2.34 -17.12 -15.53
CA LYS A 33 2.90 -15.98 -16.28
C LYS A 33 2.22 -14.65 -15.93
N LEU A 34 1.94 -14.46 -14.64
CA LEU A 34 1.29 -13.27 -14.10
C LEU A 34 2.33 -12.25 -13.65
N SER A 35 2.15 -11.00 -14.04
CA SER A 35 2.89 -9.87 -13.45
C SER A 35 2.29 -9.57 -12.07
N LEU A 36 2.87 -10.17 -11.03
CA LEU A 36 2.43 -10.08 -9.65
C LEU A 36 3.49 -9.38 -8.82
N ASP A 37 3.09 -8.29 -8.16
CA ASP A 37 3.88 -7.64 -7.13
C ASP A 37 3.42 -8.14 -5.76
N LEU A 38 4.37 -8.34 -4.84
CA LEU A 38 4.08 -8.75 -3.48
C LEU A 38 4.53 -7.66 -2.50
N VAL A 39 3.62 -7.17 -1.69
CA VAL A 39 3.89 -6.22 -0.62
C VAL A 39 3.73 -6.93 0.71
N ILE A 40 4.84 -7.21 1.38
CA ILE A 40 4.86 -7.74 2.74
C ILE A 40 4.78 -6.56 3.70
N VAL A 41 3.85 -6.61 4.65
CA VAL A 41 3.75 -5.61 5.71
C VAL A 41 3.97 -6.28 7.05
N ASP A 42 5.13 -6.03 7.66
CA ASP A 42 5.41 -6.44 9.03
C ASP A 42 4.57 -5.58 9.99
N ASP A 43 3.57 -6.19 10.63
CA ASP A 43 2.66 -5.55 11.59
C ASP A 43 3.24 -5.63 13.01
N GLY A 44 4.45 -5.09 13.18
CA GLY A 44 5.14 -4.99 14.47
C GLY A 44 5.55 -6.33 15.06
N SER A 45 6.23 -7.18 14.27
CA SER A 45 6.77 -8.43 14.79
C SER A 45 7.91 -8.21 15.80
N THR A 46 8.06 -9.17 16.70
CA THR A 46 9.09 -9.22 17.75
C THR A 46 10.13 -10.31 17.52
N ASP A 47 9.97 -11.10 16.47
CA ASP A 47 10.90 -12.12 15.99
C ASP A 47 11.58 -11.65 14.68
N ASP A 48 12.32 -12.54 14.00
CA ASP A 48 13.10 -12.20 12.80
C ASP A 48 12.24 -12.11 11.51
N THR A 49 10.92 -11.93 11.63
CA THR A 49 10.01 -11.84 10.47
C THR A 49 10.39 -10.71 9.53
N PHE A 50 10.67 -9.52 10.07
CA PHE A 50 10.98 -8.35 9.25
C PHE A 50 12.33 -8.49 8.53
N GLU A 51 13.34 -8.94 9.26
CA GLU A 51 14.69 -9.18 8.77
C GLU A 51 14.64 -10.22 7.65
N THR A 52 13.92 -11.31 7.85
CA THR A 52 13.70 -12.34 6.83
C THR A 52 12.96 -11.79 5.60
N ALA A 53 11.95 -10.93 5.80
CA ALA A 53 11.24 -10.28 4.69
C ALA A 53 12.17 -9.39 3.85
N CYS A 54 13.04 -8.62 4.51
CA CYS A 54 14.04 -7.78 3.85
C CYS A 54 15.06 -8.59 3.05
N GLU A 55 15.52 -9.73 3.56
CA GLU A 55 16.40 -10.62 2.79
C GLU A 55 15.71 -11.16 1.53
N ILE A 56 14.43 -11.50 1.64
CA ILE A 56 13.61 -11.96 0.51
C ILE A 56 13.49 -10.85 -0.54
N SER A 57 13.21 -9.60 -0.14
CA SER A 57 13.08 -8.49 -1.09
C SER A 57 14.38 -8.13 -1.80
N CYS A 58 15.53 -8.29 -1.14
CA CYS A 58 16.84 -8.18 -1.80
C CYS A 58 17.02 -9.21 -2.93
N ARG A 59 16.39 -10.39 -2.82
CA ARG A 59 16.49 -11.46 -3.82
C ARG A 59 15.44 -11.37 -4.93
N TYR A 60 14.26 -10.83 -4.62
CA TYR A 60 13.11 -10.78 -5.52
C TYR A 60 12.64 -9.33 -5.72
N PRO A 61 13.00 -8.67 -6.84
CA PRO A 61 12.70 -7.26 -7.07
C PRO A 61 11.20 -6.88 -7.08
N GLN A 62 10.33 -7.86 -7.33
CA GLN A 62 8.87 -7.70 -7.26
C GLN A 62 8.31 -7.76 -5.82
N VAL A 63 9.15 -8.04 -4.82
CA VAL A 63 8.78 -8.07 -3.41
C VAL A 63 9.19 -6.75 -2.75
N GLN A 64 8.22 -6.06 -2.15
CA GLN A 64 8.43 -4.86 -1.35
C GLN A 64 8.07 -5.14 0.11
N VAL A 65 8.77 -4.49 1.03
CA VAL A 65 8.57 -4.67 2.48
C VAL A 65 8.28 -3.32 3.12
N LEU A 66 7.19 -3.27 3.88
CA LEU A 66 6.86 -2.15 4.76
C LEU A 66 6.81 -2.66 6.20
N ARG A 67 7.06 -1.77 7.17
CA ARG A 67 7.04 -2.11 8.60
C ARG A 67 6.22 -1.12 9.39
N GLN A 68 5.43 -1.64 10.31
CA GLN A 68 4.82 -0.88 11.40
C GLN A 68 5.62 -1.09 12.69
N PRO A 69 5.77 -0.04 13.52
CA PRO A 69 6.52 -0.14 14.77
C PRO A 69 5.83 -0.98 15.84
N TYR A 70 4.51 -1.13 15.77
CA TYR A 70 3.69 -1.91 16.69
C TYR A 70 2.52 -2.54 15.94
N ARG A 71 2.02 -3.67 16.47
CA ARG A 71 0.88 -4.38 15.91
C ARG A 71 -0.36 -3.50 15.95
N SER A 72 -0.88 -3.17 14.77
CA SER A 72 -1.95 -2.18 14.56
C SER A 72 -3.13 -2.72 13.75
N GLY A 73 -3.03 -3.97 13.28
CA GLY A 73 -4.11 -4.65 12.56
C GLY A 73 -4.27 -4.18 11.12
N LEU A 74 -5.23 -4.81 10.42
CA LEU A 74 -5.37 -4.73 8.97
C LEU A 74 -5.67 -3.32 8.45
N ALA A 75 -6.43 -2.51 9.20
CA ALA A 75 -6.76 -1.14 8.79
C ALA A 75 -5.52 -0.25 8.70
N ALA A 76 -4.61 -0.34 9.67
CA ALA A 76 -3.37 0.42 9.69
C ALA A 76 -2.39 -0.07 8.62
N VAL A 77 -2.37 -1.39 8.35
CA VAL A 77 -1.61 -1.97 7.23
C VAL A 77 -2.08 -1.37 5.89
N LEU A 78 -3.39 -1.31 5.66
CA LEU A 78 -3.94 -0.74 4.43
C LEU A 78 -3.64 0.75 4.31
N GLU A 79 -3.76 1.50 5.40
CA GLU A 79 -3.41 2.92 5.42
C GLU A 79 -1.92 3.14 5.08
N LEU A 80 -1.03 2.34 5.67
CA LEU A 80 0.39 2.38 5.36
C LEU A 80 0.66 2.12 3.88
N VAL A 81 0.03 1.09 3.30
CA VAL A 81 0.19 0.78 1.87
C VAL A 81 -0.34 1.92 0.99
N ARG A 82 -1.55 2.45 1.27
CA ARG A 82 -2.12 3.58 0.51
C ARG A 82 -1.24 4.82 0.51
N ASN A 83 -0.59 5.09 1.64
CA ASN A 83 0.25 6.27 1.81
C ASN A 83 1.63 6.11 1.17
N ARG A 84 2.09 4.88 0.95
CA ARG A 84 3.46 4.59 0.46
C ARG A 84 3.50 4.16 -0.99
N LEU A 85 2.47 3.46 -1.48
CA LEU A 85 2.46 2.80 -2.78
C LEU A 85 1.28 3.25 -3.62
N SER A 86 1.49 3.31 -4.94
CA SER A 86 0.42 3.57 -5.91
C SER A 86 -0.03 2.24 -6.52
N VAL A 87 -1.00 1.60 -5.88
CA VAL A 87 -1.58 0.31 -6.29
C VAL A 87 -3.08 0.48 -6.57
N ASP A 88 -3.64 -0.32 -7.47
CA ASP A 88 -5.05 -0.23 -7.90
C ASP A 88 -5.76 -1.57 -7.69
N MET A 89 -5.32 -2.62 -8.41
CA MET A 89 -5.86 -3.97 -8.26
C MET A 89 -5.09 -4.75 -7.18
N VAL A 90 -5.76 -4.97 -6.05
CA VAL A 90 -5.14 -5.57 -4.87
C VAL A 90 -5.84 -6.87 -4.47
N VAL A 91 -5.04 -7.85 -4.08
CA VAL A 91 -5.49 -8.99 -3.28
C VAL A 91 -4.90 -8.86 -1.89
N LEU A 92 -5.77 -8.78 -0.88
CA LEU A 92 -5.38 -8.58 0.51
C LEU A 92 -5.56 -9.87 1.30
N HIS A 93 -4.52 -10.24 2.06
CA HIS A 93 -4.63 -11.26 3.09
C HIS A 93 -5.16 -10.68 4.42
N ASP A 94 -5.93 -11.42 5.20
CA ASP A 94 -6.57 -10.96 6.44
C ASP A 94 -5.59 -10.78 7.62
N GLY A 95 -4.41 -11.37 7.53
CA GLY A 95 -3.33 -11.28 8.52
C GLY A 95 -3.56 -12.09 9.79
N VAL A 96 -4.59 -12.94 9.82
CA VAL A 96 -4.98 -13.74 11.00
C VAL A 96 -5.01 -15.23 10.66
N SER A 97 -5.51 -15.58 9.47
CA SER A 97 -5.54 -16.97 9.03
C SER A 97 -4.17 -17.47 8.55
N PRO A 98 -3.92 -18.80 8.54
CA PRO A 98 -2.72 -19.35 7.94
C PRO A 98 -2.66 -19.01 6.44
N ILE A 99 -1.55 -18.44 6.00
CA ILE A 99 -1.40 -18.05 4.60
C ILE A 99 -1.18 -19.31 3.76
N ASN A 100 -2.10 -19.57 2.81
CA ASN A 100 -2.00 -20.69 1.89
C ASN A 100 -1.89 -20.21 0.43
N PRO A 101 -0.76 -20.44 -0.27
CA PRO A 101 -0.61 -20.07 -1.67
C PRO A 101 -1.65 -20.71 -2.61
N VAL A 102 -2.14 -21.91 -2.30
CA VAL A 102 -3.17 -22.59 -3.11
C VAL A 102 -4.50 -21.82 -3.09
N GLN A 103 -4.83 -21.21 -1.96
CA GLN A 103 -6.00 -20.35 -1.81
C GLN A 103 -5.89 -19.11 -2.71
N LEU A 104 -4.74 -18.43 -2.68
CA LEU A 104 -4.46 -17.32 -3.58
C LEU A 104 -4.56 -17.75 -5.05
N ARG A 105 -3.96 -18.90 -5.42
CA ARG A 105 -4.04 -19.43 -6.80
C ARG A 105 -5.49 -19.60 -7.25
N ASN A 106 -6.33 -20.21 -6.42
CA ASN A 106 -7.73 -20.49 -6.76
C ASN A 106 -8.58 -19.21 -6.84
N LEU A 107 -8.21 -18.18 -6.07
CA LEU A 107 -8.82 -16.85 -6.16
C LEU A 107 -8.43 -16.13 -7.46
N LEU A 108 -7.16 -16.25 -7.88
CA LEU A 108 -6.63 -15.58 -9.05
C LEU A 108 -6.99 -16.27 -10.36
N LEU A 109 -6.99 -17.60 -10.40
CA LEU A 109 -7.02 -18.37 -11.64
C LEU A 109 -8.32 -19.18 -11.80
N ASP A 110 -8.76 -19.32 -13.05
CA ASP A 110 -9.78 -20.29 -13.44
C ASP A 110 -9.20 -21.71 -13.62
N GLU A 111 -10.06 -22.67 -13.95
CA GLU A 111 -9.67 -24.06 -14.21
C GLU A 111 -8.66 -24.20 -15.37
N GLN A 112 -8.61 -23.24 -16.28
CA GLN A 112 -7.69 -23.21 -17.42
C GLN A 112 -6.37 -22.48 -17.08
N GLY A 113 -6.21 -22.02 -15.83
CA GLY A 113 -5.03 -21.29 -15.39
C GLY A 113 -4.97 -19.84 -15.88
N LYS A 114 -6.10 -19.28 -16.35
CA LYS A 114 -6.20 -17.89 -16.78
C LYS A 114 -6.67 -17.01 -15.62
N LEU A 115 -6.18 -15.77 -15.57
CA LEU A 115 -6.60 -14.80 -14.57
C LEU A 115 -8.12 -14.58 -14.65
N ARG A 116 -8.82 -14.80 -13.53
CA ARG A 116 -10.23 -14.50 -13.39
C ARG A 116 -10.45 -13.01 -13.61
N ARG A 117 -11.44 -12.67 -14.43
CA ARG A 117 -11.79 -11.28 -14.68
C ARG A 117 -12.46 -10.73 -13.42
N VAL A 118 -11.81 -9.81 -12.72
CA VAL A 118 -12.47 -9.01 -11.68
C VAL A 118 -13.41 -8.07 -12.41
N GLU A 119 -14.69 -8.43 -12.52
CA GLU A 119 -15.67 -7.50 -13.07
C GLU A 119 -15.83 -6.36 -12.07
N SER A 120 -15.52 -5.14 -12.51
CA SER A 120 -15.62 -3.89 -11.75
C SER A 120 -17.04 -3.54 -11.27
N GLY A 121 -17.99 -4.48 -11.36
CA GLY A 121 -19.37 -4.38 -10.87
C GLY A 121 -19.58 -4.97 -9.46
N GLU A 122 -18.61 -5.68 -8.89
CA GLU A 122 -18.73 -6.21 -7.52
C GLU A 122 -18.42 -5.18 -6.43
N ALA A 123 -17.88 -4.01 -6.82
CA ALA A 123 -17.77 -2.82 -6.00
C ALA A 123 -18.78 -1.76 -6.50
N GLN A 124 -19.91 -1.63 -5.80
CA GLN A 124 -20.93 -0.58 -5.95
C GLN A 124 -21.90 -0.72 -7.15
N THR A 125 -23.08 -1.28 -6.90
CA THR A 125 -24.37 -0.75 -7.42
C THR A 125 -25.51 -1.16 -6.49
N GLN A 126 -25.74 -0.35 -5.46
CA GLN A 126 -27.02 -0.28 -4.77
C GLN A 126 -27.77 0.94 -5.33
N ALA A 127 -28.38 0.83 -6.50
CA ALA A 127 -29.40 1.80 -6.97
C ALA A 127 -30.14 1.32 -8.23
N GLY A 128 -31.42 0.93 -8.08
CA GLY A 128 -32.52 0.99 -9.07
C GLY A 128 -32.41 0.08 -10.32
N ILE A 129 -33.45 -0.52 -10.90
CA ILE A 129 -34.88 -0.19 -11.01
C ILE A 129 -35.67 -1.48 -11.32
N ASP A 130 -36.79 -1.64 -10.61
CA ASP A 130 -38.10 -2.31 -10.85
C ASP A 130 -38.28 -3.17 -12.12
N SER A 131 -38.88 -4.37 -12.07
CA SER A 131 -40.32 -4.53 -11.83
C SER A 131 -40.77 -6.01 -11.83
N HIS A 132 -41.85 -6.30 -11.08
CA HIS A 132 -42.68 -7.51 -11.15
C HIS A 132 -42.06 -8.86 -10.71
N GLY A 133 -41.63 -8.95 -9.45
CA GLY A 133 -41.28 -10.24 -8.86
C GLY A 133 -41.02 -10.13 -7.37
N SER A 134 -42.09 -10.21 -6.58
CA SER A 134 -42.14 -10.54 -5.14
C SER A 134 -40.89 -10.18 -4.31
N ARG A 135 -41.02 -9.16 -3.45
CA ARG A 135 -40.02 -8.74 -2.43
C ARG A 135 -39.42 -9.88 -1.60
N ARG A 136 -40.10 -11.04 -1.54
CA ARG A 136 -39.58 -12.27 -0.92
C ARG A 136 -38.42 -12.87 -1.72
N PHE A 137 -38.49 -12.88 -3.05
CA PHE A 137 -37.44 -13.43 -3.91
C PHE A 137 -36.23 -12.51 -4.04
N SER A 138 -36.40 -11.18 -3.98
CA SER A 138 -35.24 -10.26 -3.97
C SER A 138 -34.44 -10.39 -2.67
N ALA A 139 -35.13 -10.53 -1.53
CA ALA A 139 -34.48 -10.77 -0.23
C ALA A 139 -33.83 -12.16 -0.17
N VAL A 140 -34.49 -13.20 -0.70
CA VAL A 140 -33.92 -14.55 -0.77
C VAL A 140 -32.74 -14.59 -1.72
N ARG A 141 -32.80 -13.93 -2.88
CA ARG A 141 -31.66 -13.83 -3.81
C ARG A 141 -30.52 -13.04 -3.20
N ALA A 142 -30.78 -11.91 -2.54
CA ALA A 142 -29.75 -11.16 -1.83
C ALA A 142 -29.13 -11.95 -0.67
N LEU A 143 -29.94 -12.75 0.06
CA LEU A 143 -29.45 -13.64 1.11
C LEU A 143 -28.65 -14.80 0.52
N GLN A 144 -29.11 -15.38 -0.59
CA GLN A 144 -28.42 -16.46 -1.29
C GLN A 144 -27.11 -15.97 -1.90
N ASP A 145 -27.09 -14.79 -2.53
CA ASP A 145 -25.89 -14.14 -3.02
C ASP A 145 -24.95 -13.80 -1.85
N ASN A 146 -25.47 -13.30 -0.73
CA ASN A 146 -24.66 -13.03 0.47
C ASN A 146 -24.13 -14.33 1.09
N MET A 147 -24.92 -15.41 1.10
CA MET A 147 -24.50 -16.72 1.59
C MET A 147 -23.50 -17.35 0.62
N GLU A 148 -23.68 -17.27 -0.69
CA GLU A 148 -22.72 -17.73 -1.71
C GLU A 148 -21.44 -16.89 -1.69
N ARG A 149 -21.51 -15.59 -1.39
CA ARG A 149 -20.34 -14.74 -1.13
C ARG A 149 -19.64 -15.09 0.19
N ALA A 150 -20.41 -15.36 1.25
CA ALA A 150 -19.86 -15.81 2.54
C ALA A 150 -19.23 -17.21 2.44
N HIS A 151 -19.80 -18.11 1.63
CA HIS A 151 -19.27 -19.45 1.37
C HIS A 151 -18.17 -19.47 0.29
N ARG A 152 -18.05 -18.42 -0.52
CA ARG A 152 -16.92 -18.17 -1.44
C ARG A 152 -15.88 -17.23 -0.82
N GLN A 153 -15.78 -17.20 0.51
CA GLN A 153 -14.57 -16.76 1.16
C GLN A 153 -13.53 -17.86 1.00
N VAL A 154 -12.61 -17.65 0.07
CA VAL A 154 -11.29 -18.25 0.21
C VAL A 154 -10.75 -17.70 1.53
N VAL A 155 -10.78 -18.51 2.59
CA VAL A 155 -10.34 -18.12 3.94
C VAL A 155 -8.99 -17.41 3.80
N GLY A 156 -8.89 -16.16 4.28
CA GLY A 156 -7.65 -15.39 4.26
C GLY A 156 -7.51 -14.37 3.14
N PHE A 157 -7.92 -14.63 1.88
CA PHE A 157 -7.68 -13.70 0.77
C PHE A 157 -8.95 -13.05 0.20
N SER A 158 -8.88 -11.75 -0.10
CA SER A 158 -9.97 -11.00 -0.71
C SER A 158 -9.49 -10.03 -1.79
N TRP A 159 -10.31 -9.83 -2.84
CA TRP A 159 -10.08 -8.78 -3.82
C TRP A 159 -10.46 -7.42 -3.23
N MET A 160 -9.67 -6.41 -3.51
CA MET A 160 -9.91 -5.03 -3.14
C MET A 160 -9.47 -4.10 -4.26
N GLN A 161 -10.26 -3.07 -4.52
CA GLN A 161 -9.83 -1.94 -5.31
C GLN A 161 -9.27 -0.86 -4.39
N MET A 162 -8.04 -0.44 -4.63
CA MET A 162 -7.45 0.68 -3.91
C MET A 162 -7.61 1.95 -4.71
N ASP A 163 -8.44 2.86 -4.21
CA ASP A 163 -8.47 4.22 -4.75
C ASP A 163 -7.11 4.87 -4.52
N LYS A 164 -6.58 5.50 -5.58
CA LYS A 164 -5.41 6.36 -5.49
C LYS A 164 -5.59 7.34 -4.33
N PRO A 165 -4.58 7.56 -3.48
CA PRO A 165 -4.68 8.53 -2.40
C PRO A 165 -5.15 9.85 -3.01
N LEU A 166 -6.24 10.40 -2.46
CA LEU A 166 -6.69 11.74 -2.80
C LEU A 166 -5.53 12.67 -2.46
N VAL A 167 -4.75 13.06 -3.47
CA VAL A 167 -3.75 14.11 -3.31
C VAL A 167 -4.50 15.28 -2.68
N PRO A 168 -4.13 15.73 -1.46
CA PRO A 168 -4.75 16.93 -0.92
C PRO A 168 -4.46 18.02 -1.95
N ARG A 169 -5.50 18.50 -2.65
CA ARG A 169 -5.37 19.70 -3.47
C ARG A 169 -4.78 20.74 -2.55
N ARG A 170 -3.52 21.10 -2.78
CA ARG A 170 -2.84 22.18 -2.07
C ARG A 170 -3.83 23.32 -2.05
N ARG A 171 -4.35 23.67 -0.86
CA ARG A 171 -5.29 24.77 -0.73
C ARG A 171 -4.53 25.99 -1.23
N HIS A 172 -4.90 26.50 -2.40
CA HIS A 172 -4.41 27.79 -2.87
C HIS A 172 -4.79 28.78 -1.78
N GLN A 173 -3.82 29.23 -0.98
CA GLN A 173 -4.02 30.41 -0.15
C GLN A 173 -4.24 31.57 -1.13
N PRO A 174 -5.37 32.30 -1.05
CA PRO A 174 -5.53 33.53 -1.81
C PRO A 174 -4.43 34.49 -1.38
N GLY A 175 -3.70 35.02 -2.36
CA GLY A 175 -2.50 35.82 -2.14
C GLY A 175 -2.70 36.94 -1.14
N GLN A 176 -1.76 37.06 -0.20
CA GLN A 176 -1.55 38.33 0.48
C GLN A 176 -1.07 39.34 -0.56
N GLN A 177 -1.98 40.21 -0.98
CA GLN A 177 -1.66 41.43 -1.71
C GLN A 177 -0.70 42.27 -0.86
N SER A 178 0.54 42.35 -1.33
CA SER A 178 1.51 43.33 -0.88
C SER A 178 0.95 44.73 -1.17
N ARG A 179 0.51 45.44 -0.13
CA ARG A 179 0.19 46.86 -0.22
C ARG A 179 1.50 47.65 -0.24
N SER A 180 1.88 48.12 -1.42
CA SER A 180 2.85 49.19 -1.58
C SER A 180 2.30 50.47 -0.95
N ASN A 181 3.08 51.10 -0.08
CA ASN A 181 2.85 52.49 0.29
C ASN A 181 4.19 53.18 0.59
N GLY A 182 4.52 54.16 -0.25
CA GLY A 182 5.18 55.42 0.12
C GLY A 182 6.64 55.39 0.57
N LEU A 183 7.55 55.77 -0.33
CA LEU A 183 8.84 56.41 -0.01
C LEU A 183 8.62 57.76 0.73
N PRO A 184 9.62 58.21 1.51
CA PRO A 184 10.47 59.31 1.02
C PRO A 184 11.96 58.99 1.24
N GLU A 185 12.81 59.09 0.22
CA GLU A 185 13.60 60.29 -0.15
C GLU A 185 14.51 60.83 0.98
N LYS A 186 15.81 60.50 0.97
CA LYS A 186 16.90 61.39 0.51
C LYS A 186 18.31 60.92 0.93
N SER A 187 19.23 61.22 -0.01
CA SER A 187 20.64 61.61 0.17
C SER A 187 21.67 60.63 0.72
N GLY A 188 22.72 60.40 -0.09
CA GLY A 188 24.10 60.47 0.42
C GLY A 188 25.05 59.31 0.11
N GLN A 189 25.60 59.32 -1.10
CA GLN A 189 26.94 58.82 -1.51
C GLN A 189 27.30 57.32 -1.41
N PRO A 190 28.06 56.78 -2.39
CA PRO A 190 28.70 55.47 -2.29
C PRO A 190 30.15 55.61 -1.76
N ILE A 191 30.68 54.56 -1.12
CA ILE A 191 32.04 53.99 -1.31
C ILE A 191 32.34 52.98 -0.19
N ALA A 192 32.99 51.90 -0.61
CA ALA A 192 33.62 50.81 0.13
C ALA A 192 34.04 51.07 1.59
N SER A 193 33.70 50.11 2.45
CA SER A 193 34.44 49.58 3.62
C SER A 193 33.39 48.77 4.42
N PHE A 194 33.59 47.56 4.94
CA PHE A 194 34.70 47.00 5.69
C PHE A 194 34.63 45.47 5.57
N LEU A 195 35.78 44.84 5.30
CA LEU A 195 36.03 43.42 5.54
C LEU A 195 36.21 43.16 7.05
N ALA A 196 36.11 41.89 7.43
CA ALA A 196 36.35 41.29 8.75
C ALA A 196 35.10 41.32 9.67
N GLU A 197 34.65 40.25 10.31
CA GLU A 197 35.36 39.08 10.83
C GLU A 197 34.46 37.83 10.76
N VAL A 198 35.03 36.70 10.30
CA VAL A 198 34.51 35.35 10.51
C VAL A 198 35.43 34.70 11.55
N PRO A 199 34.94 34.23 12.71
CA PRO A 199 35.73 33.35 13.55
C PRO A 199 35.58 31.90 13.07
N VAL A 200 36.68 31.36 12.55
CA VAL A 200 36.89 29.94 12.24
C VAL A 200 37.35 29.26 13.53
N GLY A 201 36.64 28.23 13.98
CA GLY A 201 37.00 27.44 15.16
C GLY A 201 36.94 25.94 14.87
N PHE A 202 37.88 25.45 14.07
CA PHE A 202 38.22 24.02 13.96
C PHE A 202 39.66 23.87 14.44
N SER A 203 39.90 23.01 15.43
CA SER A 203 41.26 22.54 15.75
C SER A 203 41.20 21.05 15.98
N ALA A 204 42.00 20.36 15.18
CA ALA A 204 42.22 18.93 15.18
C ALA A 204 43.38 18.55 16.12
N PHE A 205 43.27 17.35 16.69
CA PHE A 205 44.29 16.36 17.04
C PHE A 205 45.78 16.78 17.11
N THR A 206 46.44 16.42 18.22
CA THR A 206 47.77 15.76 18.17
C THR A 206 47.98 14.85 19.39
N GLN A 207 48.66 13.71 19.13
CA GLN A 207 49.10 12.64 20.04
C GLN A 207 50.04 13.10 21.17
N LEU A 208 50.10 12.32 22.26
CA LEU A 208 51.28 12.04 23.11
C LEU A 208 51.02 10.63 23.73
N SER A 209 51.81 9.62 23.33
CA SER A 209 52.95 9.00 24.06
C SER A 209 52.53 7.92 25.06
#